data_AF-A0A4Q3SJ53-F1
#
_entry.id   AF-A0A4Q3SJ53-F1
#
_cell.length_a   1.000
_cell.length_b   1.000
_cell.length_c   1.000
_cell.angle_alpha   90.00
_cell.angle_beta   90.00
_cell.angle_gamma   90.00
#
_symmetry.space_group_name_H-M   'P 1'
#
loop_
_entity.id
_entity.type
_entity.pdbx_description
1 polymer ?
#
loop_
_entity_poly.entity_id
_entity_poly.type
_entity_poly.pdbx_seq_one_letter_code
_entity_poly.pdbx_strand_id
1 'polypeptide(L)'
;SYDERKRMFELPRSSWDDYDRKKISKGGGVFPRSQKSIPLSREVKAMLGVEADSLAPADLMNAILKAPAELLYVGGIGTYVKARGESNAEVGDKANDALRVSAGDLRVKVIGEGANLGLTQAGRIEFALRGGRVNTDAIDNSAGVDSSDHEVNIKILTGMLERTDVLNRTKRDKLLKSMTQDVAEHVLAHNYDQTLALSLMDLDAAGELEPHARYMAHLEARGQLDRAVEGLPDATVLAERRQAGKGLTRPEAAVLLAYGKLELKGDMAHSPVADDPHFEALLEGYFPKGVRKYDDALRRHRLRREIIATVVANDAVNRCGPSFPTRLMSAASCDVTAFVTAYEAAKAVLGLDALWDVVSALDGKIPAAGQMALYRRLAYT
;
A
#
# COMPACT_ATOMS: atom_id res chain seq x y z
N SER A 1 -22.69 -9.90 11.46
CA SER A 1 -23.27 -8.77 10.70
C SER A 1 -23.11 -8.90 9.18
N TYR A 2 -22.27 -9.81 8.65
CA TYR A 2 -22.06 -9.95 7.20
C TYR A 2 -23.36 -10.18 6.41
N ASP A 3 -24.16 -11.18 6.77
CA ASP A 3 -25.38 -11.53 6.04
C ASP A 3 -26.38 -10.37 5.96
N GLU A 4 -26.46 -9.54 7.00
CA GLU A 4 -27.32 -8.38 7.02
C GLU A 4 -26.84 -7.27 6.10
N ARG A 5 -25.53 -6.99 6.10
CA ARG A 5 -24.93 -6.02 5.19
C ARG A 5 -25.04 -6.48 3.74
N LYS A 6 -24.90 -7.79 3.47
CA LYS A 6 -25.13 -8.39 2.15
C LYS A 6 -26.58 -8.19 1.70
N ARG A 7 -27.56 -8.52 2.56
CA ARG A 7 -28.99 -8.27 2.27
C ARG A 7 -29.25 -6.81 1.91
N MET A 8 -28.70 -5.86 2.67
CA MET A 8 -28.86 -4.43 2.39
C MET A 8 -28.19 -4.00 1.08
N PHE A 9 -27.02 -4.56 0.76
CA PHE A 9 -26.31 -4.29 -0.49
C PHE A 9 -27.09 -4.77 -1.72
N GLU A 10 -27.83 -5.88 -1.59
CA GLU A 10 -28.65 -6.45 -2.67
C GLU A 10 -29.99 -5.72 -2.89
N LEU A 11 -30.34 -4.74 -2.04
CA LEU A 11 -31.54 -3.92 -2.24
C LEU A 11 -31.35 -2.94 -3.41
N PRO A 12 -32.40 -2.66 -4.22
CA PRO A 12 -32.32 -1.67 -5.31
C PRO A 12 -31.90 -0.27 -4.86
N ARG A 13 -32.31 0.09 -3.63
CA ARG A 13 -31.83 1.26 -2.87
C ARG A 13 -31.78 0.84 -1.41
N SER A 14 -30.75 1.26 -0.68
CA SER A 14 -30.64 1.00 0.75
C SER A 14 -30.13 2.21 1.50
N SER A 15 -30.53 2.27 2.77
CA SER A 15 -30.12 3.23 3.77
C SER A 15 -29.86 2.50 5.09
N TRP A 16 -29.18 3.15 6.05
CA TRP A 16 -29.02 2.54 7.37
C TRP A 16 -30.35 2.26 8.08
N ASP A 17 -31.44 2.94 7.72
CA ASP A 17 -32.77 2.66 8.28
C ASP A 17 -33.32 1.29 7.90
N ASP A 18 -32.82 0.72 6.79
CA ASP A 18 -33.16 -0.64 6.34
C ASP A 18 -32.45 -1.72 7.15
N TYR A 19 -31.44 -1.39 7.97
CA TYR A 19 -30.71 -2.35 8.80
C TYR A 19 -31.64 -2.95 9.86
N ASP A 20 -31.67 -4.27 9.97
CA ASP A 20 -32.45 -4.97 10.99
C ASP A 20 -31.94 -4.61 12.39
N ARG A 21 -32.68 -3.74 13.07
CA ARG A 21 -32.36 -3.24 14.41
C ARG A 21 -32.29 -4.35 15.45
N LYS A 22 -32.93 -5.51 15.22
CA LYS A 22 -32.82 -6.69 16.12
C LYS A 22 -31.42 -7.30 16.12
N LYS A 23 -30.62 -7.06 15.06
CA LYS A 23 -29.22 -7.50 14.95
C LYS A 23 -28.23 -6.50 15.55
N ILE A 24 -28.69 -5.36 16.04
CA ILE A 24 -27.85 -4.36 16.71
C ILE A 24 -27.72 -4.75 18.19
N SER A 25 -26.49 -4.72 18.71
CA SER A 25 -26.23 -4.99 20.13
C SER A 25 -27.05 -4.06 21.03
N LYS A 26 -27.37 -4.55 22.23
CA LYS A 26 -28.11 -3.78 23.24
C LYS A 26 -27.49 -2.38 23.44
N GLY A 27 -28.33 -1.36 23.46
CA GLY A 27 -27.93 0.04 23.62
C GLY A 27 -27.45 0.72 22.33
N GLY A 28 -27.19 -0.04 21.26
CA GLY A 28 -26.90 0.52 19.94
C GLY A 28 -28.16 0.94 19.19
N GLY A 29 -27.97 1.63 18.06
CA GLY A 29 -29.08 2.07 17.22
C GLY A 29 -28.63 2.66 15.90
N VAL A 30 -29.61 2.99 15.06
CA VAL A 30 -29.44 3.77 13.82
C VAL A 30 -29.98 5.16 14.07
N PHE A 31 -29.14 6.17 13.90
CA PHE A 31 -29.47 7.57 14.15
C PHE A 31 -29.18 8.42 12.91
N PRO A 32 -30.15 9.19 12.39
CA PRO A 32 -29.93 10.07 11.27
C PRO A 32 -29.03 11.25 11.65
N ARG A 33 -28.08 11.57 10.75
CA ARG A 33 -27.14 12.68 10.93
C ARG A 33 -27.79 14.08 10.99
N SER A 34 -29.06 14.19 10.62
CA SER A 34 -29.84 15.43 10.70
C SER A 34 -30.41 15.73 12.09
N GLN A 35 -30.31 14.79 13.04
CA GLN A 35 -30.74 15.05 14.42
C GLN A 35 -29.86 16.13 15.06
N LYS A 36 -30.47 16.99 15.88
CA LYS A 36 -29.73 17.99 16.67
C LYS A 36 -28.98 17.35 17.84
N SER A 37 -29.51 16.25 18.38
CA SER A 37 -28.99 15.57 19.55
C SER A 37 -29.40 14.10 19.51
N ILE A 38 -28.46 13.21 19.80
CA ILE A 38 -28.65 11.76 19.86
C ILE A 38 -28.50 11.33 21.33
N PRO A 39 -29.55 10.78 21.97
CA PRO A 39 -29.44 10.26 23.33
C PRO A 39 -28.54 9.03 23.36
N LEU A 40 -27.66 8.95 24.35
CA LEU A 40 -26.71 7.86 24.51
C LEU A 40 -27.20 6.88 25.57
N SER A 41 -27.16 5.59 25.23
CA SER A 41 -27.38 4.52 26.20
C SER A 41 -26.18 4.38 27.13
N ARG A 42 -26.38 3.70 28.27
CA ARG A 42 -25.27 3.39 29.20
C ARG A 42 -24.18 2.56 28.50
N GLU A 43 -24.58 1.64 27.63
CA GLU A 43 -23.67 0.81 26.84
C GLU A 43 -22.81 1.65 25.88
N VAL A 44 -23.41 2.61 25.17
CA VAL A 44 -22.66 3.51 24.25
C VAL A 44 -21.74 4.46 25.00
N LYS A 45 -22.20 5.03 26.12
CA LYS A 45 -21.38 5.88 27.00
C LYS A 45 -20.12 5.14 27.47
N ALA A 46 -20.29 3.91 27.95
CA ALA A 46 -19.19 3.06 28.41
C ALA A 46 -18.22 2.70 27.27
N MET A 47 -18.74 2.34 26.08
CA MET A 47 -17.92 1.99 24.92
C MET A 47 -17.06 3.16 24.43
N LEU A 48 -17.63 4.37 24.37
CA LEU A 48 -16.93 5.56 23.88
C LEU A 48 -16.08 6.24 24.97
N GLY A 49 -16.39 5.99 26.24
CA GLY A 49 -15.78 6.67 27.39
C GLY A 49 -16.25 8.12 27.50
N VAL A 50 -17.56 8.36 27.37
CA VAL A 50 -18.18 9.69 27.46
C VAL A 50 -19.22 9.75 28.58
N GLU A 51 -19.27 10.88 29.29
CA GLU A 51 -20.21 11.09 30.40
C GLU A 51 -21.51 11.78 29.97
N ALA A 52 -21.55 12.38 28.79
CA ALA A 52 -22.74 13.07 28.29
C ALA A 52 -23.91 12.10 28.05
N ASP A 53 -25.13 12.51 28.40
CA ASP A 53 -26.35 11.72 28.15
C ASP A 53 -26.85 11.87 26.71
N SER A 54 -26.39 12.88 25.98
CA SER A 54 -26.63 13.04 24.55
C SER A 54 -25.50 13.83 23.88
N LEU A 55 -25.31 13.62 22.58
CA LEU A 55 -24.31 14.32 21.76
C LEU A 55 -24.92 14.78 20.43
N ALA A 56 -24.40 15.86 19.85
CA ALA A 56 -24.68 16.16 18.45
C ALA A 56 -24.04 15.08 17.54
N PRO A 57 -24.55 14.84 16.32
CA PRO A 57 -24.01 13.79 15.45
C PRO A 57 -22.51 13.92 15.15
N ALA A 58 -22.01 15.15 14.95
CA ALA A 58 -20.58 15.39 14.71
C ALA A 58 -19.72 15.02 15.92
N ASP A 59 -20.14 15.41 17.13
CA ASP A 59 -19.46 15.08 18.38
C ASP A 59 -19.47 13.56 18.65
N LEU A 60 -20.58 12.89 18.31
CA LEU A 60 -20.68 11.43 18.41
C LEU A 60 -19.72 10.73 17.44
N MET A 61 -19.64 11.18 16.18
CA MET A 61 -18.68 10.64 15.22
C MET A 61 -17.22 10.90 15.65
N ASN A 62 -16.93 12.08 16.19
CA ASN A 62 -15.63 12.41 16.78
C ASN A 62 -15.28 11.46 17.96
N ALA A 63 -16.25 11.18 18.84
CA ALA A 63 -16.07 10.23 19.94
C ALA A 63 -15.86 8.79 19.43
N ILE A 64 -16.57 8.38 18.37
CA ILE A 64 -16.40 7.07 17.71
C ILE A 64 -15.00 6.93 17.11
N LEU A 65 -14.47 7.95 16.44
CA LEU A 65 -13.11 7.92 15.89
C LEU A 65 -12.04 7.75 16.99
N LYS A 66 -12.30 8.30 18.19
CA LYS A 66 -11.43 8.14 19.36
C LYS A 66 -11.72 6.87 20.16
N ALA A 67 -12.70 6.04 19.78
CA ALA A 67 -13.07 4.86 20.56
C ALA A 67 -11.90 3.86 20.64
N PRO A 68 -11.74 3.13 21.76
CA PRO A 68 -10.76 2.05 21.83
C PRO A 68 -11.18 0.92 20.89
N ALA A 69 -10.32 0.56 19.95
CA ALA A 69 -10.48 -0.59 19.07
C ALA A 69 -9.11 -1.10 18.61
N GLU A 70 -9.07 -2.26 17.95
CA GLU A 70 -7.80 -2.78 17.43
C GLU A 70 -7.45 -2.15 16.08
N LEU A 71 -8.45 -2.03 15.20
CA LEU A 71 -8.31 -1.51 13.85
C LEU A 71 -9.30 -0.35 13.61
N LEU A 72 -8.77 0.79 13.15
CA LEU A 72 -9.54 1.80 12.43
C LEU A 72 -9.38 1.56 10.94
N TYR A 73 -10.44 1.13 10.27
CA TYR A 73 -10.45 1.01 8.81
C TYR A 73 -11.16 2.22 8.19
N VAL A 74 -10.41 3.03 7.45
CA VAL A 74 -10.94 4.22 6.77
C VAL A 74 -11.35 3.84 5.35
N GLY A 75 -12.65 3.55 5.16
CA GLY A 75 -13.23 3.22 3.85
C GLY A 75 -14.07 4.33 3.23
N GLY A 76 -14.10 5.51 3.84
CA GLY A 76 -14.90 6.66 3.39
C GLY A 76 -14.03 7.81 2.88
N ILE A 77 -14.61 8.67 2.03
CA ILE A 77 -13.95 9.86 1.51
C ILE A 77 -13.86 10.92 2.61
N GLY A 78 -12.69 11.54 2.78
CA GLY A 78 -12.47 12.65 3.71
C GLY A 78 -11.26 12.44 4.61
N THR A 79 -10.73 13.54 5.14
CA THR A 79 -9.57 13.53 6.04
C THR A 79 -10.03 13.63 7.49
N TYR A 80 -10.06 12.48 8.15
CA TYR A 80 -10.61 12.28 9.49
C TYR A 80 -9.58 12.52 10.60
N VAL A 81 -8.30 12.37 10.30
CA VAL A 81 -7.22 12.49 11.28
C VAL A 81 -6.13 13.41 10.74
N LYS A 82 -5.63 14.29 11.59
CA LYS A 82 -4.48 15.15 11.30
C LYS A 82 -3.45 15.08 12.43
N ALA A 83 -2.25 15.62 12.23
CA ALA A 83 -1.35 15.91 13.33
C ALA A 83 -1.92 17.01 14.24
N ARG A 84 -1.46 17.05 15.48
CA ARG A 84 -1.86 18.09 16.45
C ARG A 84 -1.43 19.49 16.00
N GLY A 85 -0.28 19.59 15.34
CA GLY A 85 0.28 20.85 14.84
C GLY A 85 -0.44 21.43 13.62
N GLU A 86 -1.21 20.63 12.90
CA GLU A 86 -1.98 21.09 11.72
C GLU A 86 -3.29 21.75 12.17
N SER A 87 -3.67 22.83 11.49
CA SER A 87 -4.98 23.44 11.58
C SER A 87 -5.98 22.75 10.63
N ASN A 88 -7.27 22.84 10.92
CA ASN A 88 -8.29 22.34 10.00
C ASN A 88 -8.28 23.05 8.64
N ALA A 89 -7.87 24.33 8.61
CA ALA A 89 -7.78 25.12 7.39
C ALA A 89 -6.69 24.59 6.44
N GLU A 90 -5.54 24.15 6.97
CA GLU A 90 -4.45 23.56 6.18
C GLU A 90 -4.83 22.21 5.57
N VAL A 91 -5.64 21.42 6.27
CA VAL A 91 -6.11 20.11 5.76
C VAL A 91 -7.04 20.26 4.55
N GLY A 92 -7.79 21.37 4.47
CA GLY A 92 -8.61 21.71 3.28
C GLY A 92 -9.94 20.95 3.14
N ASP A 93 -10.26 20.01 4.03
CA ASP A 93 -11.51 19.24 4.00
C ASP A 93 -12.55 19.78 5.00
N LYS A 94 -13.24 20.86 4.61
CA LYS A 94 -14.23 21.54 5.46
C LYS A 94 -15.39 20.65 5.89
N ALA A 95 -15.75 19.63 5.11
CA ALA A 95 -16.89 18.77 5.40
C ALA A 95 -16.66 17.92 6.66
N ASN A 96 -15.39 17.64 6.99
CA ASN A 96 -15.01 16.83 8.14
C ASN A 96 -14.40 17.64 9.30
N ASP A 97 -14.31 18.97 9.21
CA ASP A 97 -13.70 19.83 10.25
C ASP A 97 -14.29 19.60 11.65
N ALA A 98 -15.62 19.47 11.73
CA ALA A 98 -16.33 19.31 13.00
C ALA A 98 -16.12 17.93 13.65
N LEU A 99 -15.72 16.92 12.88
CA LEU A 99 -15.51 15.56 13.39
C LEU A 99 -14.04 15.14 13.41
N ARG A 100 -13.14 15.86 12.74
CA ARG A 100 -11.71 15.55 12.63
C ARG A 100 -11.06 15.46 14.02
N VAL A 101 -10.17 14.48 14.18
CA VAL A 101 -9.43 14.24 15.43
C VAL A 101 -7.93 14.44 15.21
N SER A 102 -7.18 14.66 16.29
CA SER A 102 -5.71 14.59 16.20
C SER A 102 -5.27 13.13 16.34
N ALA A 103 -4.21 12.75 15.62
CA ALA A 103 -3.62 11.42 15.68
C ALA A 103 -3.29 10.97 17.11
N GLY A 104 -2.87 11.92 17.95
CA GLY A 104 -2.59 11.68 19.36
C GLY A 104 -3.80 11.35 20.25
N ASP A 105 -5.02 11.56 19.78
CA ASP A 105 -6.26 11.25 20.51
C ASP A 105 -6.81 9.85 20.16
N LEU A 106 -6.21 9.19 19.16
CA LEU A 106 -6.60 7.86 18.73
C LEU A 106 -6.19 6.81 19.76
N ARG A 107 -7.12 5.90 20.06
CA ARG A 107 -6.90 4.75 20.97
C ARG A 107 -6.85 3.42 20.22
N VAL A 108 -6.70 3.48 18.90
CA VAL A 108 -6.58 2.29 18.05
C VAL A 108 -5.13 1.82 17.96
N LYS A 109 -4.93 0.52 17.72
CA LYS A 109 -3.58 -0.06 17.57
C LYS A 109 -3.09 0.03 16.12
N VAL A 110 -4.01 -0.15 15.17
CA VAL A 110 -3.72 -0.23 13.74
C VAL A 110 -4.69 0.69 12.98
N ILE A 111 -4.20 1.33 11.95
CA ILE A 111 -5.01 2.07 10.97
C ILE A 111 -4.77 1.45 9.60
N GLY A 112 -5.86 1.15 8.89
CA GLY A 112 -5.84 0.76 7.48
C GLY A 112 -6.61 1.76 6.64
N GLU A 113 -5.99 2.34 5.63
CA GLU A 113 -6.60 3.33 4.74
C GLU A 113 -7.06 2.72 3.42
N GLY A 114 -8.30 2.21 3.41
CA GLY A 114 -8.95 1.72 2.19
C GLY A 114 -9.44 2.82 1.25
N ALA A 115 -9.52 4.07 1.72
CA ALA A 115 -9.83 5.26 0.93
C ALA A 115 -8.61 6.20 0.87
N ASN A 116 -8.60 7.11 -0.09
CA ASN A 116 -7.55 8.11 -0.22
C ASN A 116 -7.71 9.21 0.85
N LEU A 117 -6.57 9.65 1.39
CA LEU A 117 -6.42 10.79 2.27
C LEU A 117 -7.28 10.74 3.54
N GLY A 118 -7.45 9.54 4.09
CA GLY A 118 -8.13 9.31 5.37
C GLY A 118 -7.44 10.04 6.53
N LEU A 119 -6.12 10.13 6.42
CA LEU A 119 -5.21 10.81 7.33
C LEU A 119 -4.29 11.75 6.56
N THR A 120 -3.89 12.86 7.17
CA THR A 120 -2.75 13.64 6.68
C THR A 120 -1.45 12.85 6.85
N GLN A 121 -0.44 13.14 6.03
CA GLN A 121 0.87 12.51 6.18
C GLN A 121 1.49 12.78 7.56
N ALA A 122 1.41 14.01 8.05
CA ALA A 122 1.86 14.36 9.40
C ALA A 122 1.08 13.59 10.49
N GLY A 123 -0.23 13.38 10.29
CA GLY A 123 -1.07 12.58 11.18
C GLY A 123 -0.64 11.12 11.24
N ARG A 124 -0.30 10.51 10.09
CA ARG A 124 0.26 9.15 10.03
C ARG A 124 1.58 9.05 10.80
N ILE A 125 2.46 10.02 10.61
CA ILE A 125 3.77 10.08 11.28
C ILE A 125 3.59 10.24 12.79
N GLU A 126 2.71 11.15 13.26
CA GLU A 126 2.44 11.33 14.68
C GLU A 126 1.87 10.06 15.32
N PHE A 127 0.95 9.36 14.63
CA PHE A 127 0.40 8.09 15.10
C PHE A 127 1.49 7.00 15.20
N ALA A 128 2.34 6.89 14.17
CA ALA A 128 3.44 5.93 14.14
C ALA A 128 4.47 6.19 15.25
N LEU A 129 4.85 7.45 15.49
CA LEU A 129 5.80 7.83 16.55
C LEU A 129 5.30 7.49 17.97
N ARG A 130 3.98 7.36 18.15
CA ARG A 130 3.34 6.93 19.39
C ARG A 130 3.20 5.41 19.53
N GLY A 131 3.72 4.65 18.56
CA GLY A 131 3.66 3.18 18.55
C GLY A 131 2.44 2.59 17.84
N GLY A 132 1.62 3.43 17.19
CA GLY A 132 0.55 2.98 16.31
C GLY A 132 1.09 2.38 15.01
N ARG A 133 0.36 1.42 14.42
CA ARG A 133 0.74 0.80 13.13
C ARG A 133 -0.10 1.39 12.01
N VAL A 134 0.55 1.98 11.02
CA VAL A 134 -0.10 2.64 9.88
C VAL A 134 0.85 2.69 8.69
N ASN A 135 0.32 2.49 7.48
CA ASN A 135 1.02 2.77 6.23
C ASN A 135 0.50 4.09 5.64
N THR A 136 0.89 4.42 4.40
CA THR A 136 0.13 5.40 3.62
C THR A 136 -1.05 4.71 2.93
N ASP A 137 -2.08 5.49 2.60
CA ASP A 137 -3.20 5.06 1.76
C ASP A 137 -2.75 4.42 0.44
N ALA A 138 -1.71 4.96 -0.20
CA ALA A 138 -1.13 4.41 -1.43
C ALA A 138 -0.62 2.95 -1.28
N ILE A 139 -0.33 2.51 -0.05
CA ILE A 139 0.02 1.10 0.25
C ILE A 139 -1.24 0.29 0.57
N ASP A 140 -2.14 0.83 1.39
CA ASP A 140 -3.28 0.08 1.91
C ASP A 140 -4.43 -0.08 0.89
N ASN A 141 -4.55 0.82 -0.08
CA ASN A 141 -5.60 0.79 -1.12
C ASN A 141 -5.08 0.54 -2.55
N SER A 142 -3.82 0.15 -2.71
CA SER A 142 -3.19 -0.03 -4.03
C SER A 142 -3.87 -1.06 -4.94
N ALA A 143 -4.60 -2.03 -4.38
CA ALA A 143 -5.26 -3.09 -5.15
C ALA A 143 -6.17 -2.58 -6.28
N GLY A 144 -6.81 -1.42 -6.12
CA GLY A 144 -7.64 -0.82 -7.16
C GLY A 144 -6.84 -0.35 -8.39
N VAL A 145 -5.73 0.34 -8.14
CA VAL A 145 -4.82 0.82 -9.20
C VAL A 145 -4.13 -0.37 -9.88
N ASP A 146 -3.69 -1.34 -9.09
CA ASP A 146 -3.02 -2.56 -9.56
C ASP A 146 -3.94 -3.40 -10.47
N SER A 147 -5.19 -3.61 -10.04
CA SER A 147 -6.20 -4.30 -10.87
C SER A 147 -6.44 -3.56 -12.20
N SER A 148 -6.43 -2.22 -12.18
CA SER A 148 -6.58 -1.42 -13.39
C SER A 148 -5.37 -1.52 -14.32
N ASP A 149 -4.15 -1.60 -13.79
CA ASP A 149 -2.93 -1.78 -14.60
C ASP A 149 -2.98 -3.12 -15.35
N HIS A 150 -3.27 -4.20 -14.63
CA HIS A 150 -3.47 -5.52 -15.23
C HIS A 150 -4.57 -5.50 -16.30
N GLU A 151 -5.72 -4.89 -15.99
CA GLU A 151 -6.84 -4.80 -16.94
C GLU A 151 -6.44 -4.05 -18.22
N VAL A 152 -5.74 -2.92 -18.11
CA VAL A 152 -5.28 -2.13 -19.25
C VAL A 152 -4.29 -2.93 -20.09
N ASN A 153 -3.30 -3.58 -19.48
CA ASN A 153 -2.29 -4.36 -20.21
C ASN A 153 -2.91 -5.57 -20.92
N ILE A 154 -3.86 -6.27 -20.28
CA ILE A 154 -4.61 -7.35 -20.93
C ILE A 154 -5.46 -6.82 -22.11
N LYS A 155 -6.08 -5.64 -21.97
CA LYS A 155 -6.85 -5.01 -23.05
C LYS A 155 -5.98 -4.60 -24.22
N ILE A 156 -4.77 -4.09 -23.97
CA ILE A 156 -3.80 -3.76 -25.02
C ILE A 156 -3.45 -5.03 -25.80
N LEU A 157 -3.07 -6.10 -25.10
CA LEU A 157 -2.75 -7.40 -25.69
C LEU A 157 -3.90 -7.97 -26.51
N THR A 158 -5.08 -8.10 -25.91
CA THR A 158 -6.25 -8.69 -26.57
C THR A 158 -6.76 -7.83 -27.73
N GLY A 159 -6.59 -6.51 -27.66
CA GLY A 159 -6.85 -5.61 -28.78
C GLY A 159 -5.92 -5.82 -29.97
N MET A 160 -4.67 -6.27 -29.77
CA MET A 160 -3.80 -6.68 -30.88
C MET A 160 -4.31 -7.96 -31.55
N LEU A 161 -4.76 -8.93 -30.74
CA LEU A 161 -5.29 -10.20 -31.22
C LEU A 161 -6.55 -10.02 -32.06
N GLU A 162 -7.40 -9.05 -31.72
CA GLU A 162 -8.57 -8.75 -32.55
C GLU A 162 -8.22 -8.04 -33.84
N ARG A 163 -7.26 -7.11 -33.83
CA ARG A 163 -6.83 -6.45 -35.07
C ARG A 163 -6.17 -7.40 -36.08
N THR A 164 -5.74 -8.56 -35.62
CA THR A 164 -5.13 -9.63 -36.42
C THR A 164 -6.09 -10.81 -36.63
N ASP A 165 -7.38 -10.65 -36.31
CA ASP A 165 -8.44 -11.65 -36.43
C ASP A 165 -8.20 -12.97 -35.66
N VAL A 166 -7.20 -13.02 -34.77
CA VAL A 166 -6.91 -14.17 -33.90
C VAL A 166 -8.00 -14.36 -32.84
N LEU A 167 -8.60 -13.25 -32.39
CA LEU A 167 -9.67 -13.24 -31.39
C LEU A 167 -10.82 -12.35 -31.86
N ASN A 168 -12.07 -12.76 -31.67
CA ASN A 168 -13.22 -11.87 -31.90
C ASN A 168 -13.73 -11.30 -30.57
N ARG A 169 -14.54 -10.22 -30.63
CA ARG A 169 -15.03 -9.50 -29.45
C ARG A 169 -15.71 -10.42 -28.43
N THR A 170 -16.59 -11.31 -28.89
CA THR A 170 -17.32 -12.24 -28.00
C THR A 170 -16.38 -13.21 -27.27
N LYS A 171 -15.37 -13.75 -27.98
CA LYS A 171 -14.36 -14.63 -27.36
C LYS A 171 -13.45 -13.84 -26.41
N ARG A 172 -13.12 -12.60 -26.76
CA ARG A 172 -12.32 -11.68 -25.93
C ARG A 172 -13.03 -11.37 -24.62
N ASP A 173 -14.30 -11.01 -24.65
CA ASP A 173 -15.07 -10.69 -23.44
C ASP A 173 -15.20 -11.91 -22.52
N LYS A 174 -15.38 -13.12 -23.09
CA LYS A 174 -15.34 -14.38 -22.32
C LYS A 174 -13.97 -14.63 -21.70
N LEU A 175 -12.89 -14.38 -22.45
CA LEU A 175 -11.52 -14.54 -21.96
C LEU A 175 -11.22 -13.58 -20.80
N LEU A 176 -11.57 -12.29 -20.94
CA LEU A 176 -11.41 -11.29 -19.88
C LEU A 176 -12.08 -11.75 -18.57
N LYS A 177 -13.34 -12.20 -18.66
CA LYS A 177 -14.07 -12.70 -17.49
C LYS A 177 -13.43 -13.94 -16.87
N SER A 178 -12.82 -14.81 -17.67
CA SER A 178 -12.17 -16.03 -17.15
C SER A 178 -10.90 -15.76 -16.34
N MET A 179 -10.29 -14.58 -16.49
CA MET A 179 -9.02 -14.22 -15.84
C MET A 179 -9.19 -13.46 -14.52
N THR A 180 -10.43 -13.22 -14.06
CA THR A 180 -10.68 -12.44 -12.83
C THR A 180 -9.94 -12.99 -11.61
N GLN A 181 -9.91 -14.32 -11.44
CA GLN A 181 -9.23 -14.93 -10.31
C GLN A 181 -7.71 -14.82 -10.42
N ASP A 182 -7.14 -15.06 -11.61
CA ASP A 182 -5.71 -14.89 -11.87
C ASP A 182 -5.25 -13.44 -11.56
N VAL A 183 -6.01 -12.43 -12.01
CA VAL A 183 -5.72 -11.01 -11.72
C VAL A 183 -5.80 -10.74 -10.22
N ALA A 184 -6.81 -11.26 -9.53
CA ALA A 184 -6.93 -11.09 -8.09
C ALA A 184 -5.73 -11.70 -7.35
N GLU A 185 -5.26 -12.88 -7.77
CA GLU A 185 -4.07 -13.53 -7.19
C GLU A 185 -2.80 -12.70 -7.42
N HIS A 186 -2.58 -12.17 -8.63
CA HIS A 186 -1.44 -11.31 -8.92
C HIS A 186 -1.45 -10.03 -8.06
N VAL A 187 -2.60 -9.37 -7.96
CA VAL A 187 -2.78 -8.16 -7.14
C VAL A 187 -2.54 -8.46 -5.66
N LEU A 188 -3.08 -9.55 -5.14
CA LEU A 188 -2.88 -9.93 -3.73
C LEU A 188 -1.42 -10.22 -3.43
N ALA A 189 -0.71 -10.94 -4.31
CA ALA A 189 0.71 -11.20 -4.16
C ALA A 189 1.52 -9.89 -4.10
N HIS A 190 1.27 -8.97 -5.03
CA HIS A 190 1.94 -7.67 -5.05
C HIS A 190 1.70 -6.83 -3.79
N ASN A 191 0.47 -6.80 -3.27
CA ASN A 191 0.13 -6.07 -2.04
C ASN A 191 0.78 -6.74 -0.81
N TYR A 192 0.90 -8.06 -0.80
CA TYR A 192 1.61 -8.80 0.26
C TYR A 192 3.11 -8.46 0.27
N ASP A 193 3.77 -8.49 -0.90
CA ASP A 193 5.20 -8.22 -1.00
C ASP A 193 5.56 -6.77 -0.64
N GLN A 194 4.74 -5.81 -1.06
CA GLN A 194 4.97 -4.40 -0.75
C GLN A 194 4.82 -4.10 0.76
N THR A 195 3.83 -4.70 1.41
CA THR A 195 3.65 -4.54 2.85
C THR A 195 4.71 -5.30 3.66
N LEU A 196 5.19 -6.43 3.15
CA LEU A 196 6.34 -7.14 3.69
C LEU A 196 7.62 -6.30 3.61
N ALA A 197 7.89 -5.64 2.47
CA ALA A 197 9.05 -4.77 2.31
C ALA A 197 9.12 -3.69 3.41
N LEU A 198 7.99 -3.05 3.70
CA LEU A 198 7.89 -2.07 4.79
C LEU A 198 8.14 -2.68 6.17
N SER A 199 7.76 -3.94 6.37
CA SER A 199 8.03 -4.66 7.63
C SER A 199 9.51 -4.97 7.77
N LEU A 200 10.18 -5.38 6.69
CA LEU A 200 11.61 -5.63 6.70
C LEU A 200 12.42 -4.36 6.98
N MET A 201 12.05 -3.23 6.37
CA MET A 201 12.67 -1.94 6.65
C MET A 201 12.47 -1.49 8.11
N ASP A 202 11.29 -1.75 8.69
CA ASP A 202 10.98 -1.40 10.09
C ASP A 202 11.83 -2.20 11.10
N LEU A 203 12.24 -3.44 10.77
CA LEU A 203 13.09 -4.27 11.64
C LEU A 203 14.51 -3.72 11.85
N ASP A 204 15.00 -2.88 10.93
CA ASP A 204 16.32 -2.24 11.00
C ASP A 204 16.26 -0.74 10.71
N ALA A 205 15.15 -0.09 11.11
CA ALA A 205 14.89 1.30 10.75
C ALA A 205 16.06 2.24 11.12
N ALA A 206 16.71 1.99 12.26
CA ALA A 206 17.87 2.77 12.71
C ALA A 206 19.11 2.57 11.81
N GLY A 207 19.40 1.33 11.40
CA GLY A 207 20.50 1.02 10.48
C GLY A 207 20.27 1.59 9.07
N GLU A 208 19.01 1.63 8.64
CA GLU A 208 18.61 2.15 7.33
C GLU A 208 18.49 3.69 7.26
N LEU A 209 18.59 4.40 8.40
CA LEU A 209 18.42 5.87 8.42
C LEU A 209 19.45 6.60 7.54
N GLU A 210 20.72 6.22 7.64
CA GLU A 210 21.79 6.86 6.86
C GLU A 210 21.68 6.54 5.35
N PRO A 211 21.47 5.28 4.93
CA PRO A 211 21.11 4.96 3.54
C PRO A 211 19.92 5.77 3.01
N HIS A 212 18.83 5.85 3.77
CA HIS A 212 17.65 6.63 3.37
C HIS A 212 17.94 8.12 3.28
N ALA A 213 18.73 8.69 4.19
CA ALA A 213 19.11 10.10 4.14
C ALA A 213 19.92 10.44 2.88
N ARG A 214 20.90 9.58 2.52
CA ARG A 214 21.66 9.73 1.27
C ARG A 214 20.79 9.56 0.03
N TYR A 215 19.85 8.62 0.10
CA TYR A 215 18.93 8.37 -1.00
C TYR A 215 18.00 9.57 -1.25
N MET A 216 17.44 10.17 -0.19
CA MET A 216 16.69 11.41 -0.30
C MET A 216 17.52 12.54 -0.92
N ALA A 217 18.76 12.74 -0.46
CA ALA A 217 19.65 13.76 -1.02
C ALA A 217 19.98 13.52 -2.51
N HIS A 218 20.13 12.25 -2.91
CA HIS A 218 20.32 11.86 -4.31
C HIS A 218 19.10 12.22 -5.17
N LEU A 219 17.88 11.91 -4.71
CA LEU A 219 16.64 12.25 -5.41
C LEU A 219 16.44 13.78 -5.50
N GLU A 220 16.76 14.52 -4.43
CA GLU A 220 16.73 15.99 -4.41
C GLU A 220 17.71 16.59 -5.43
N ALA A 221 18.94 16.07 -5.50
CA ALA A 221 19.95 16.52 -6.46
C ALA A 221 19.53 16.30 -7.92
N ARG A 222 18.63 15.34 -8.18
CA ARG A 222 18.04 15.05 -9.49
C ARG A 222 16.73 15.81 -9.74
N GLY A 223 16.27 16.62 -8.78
CA GLY A 223 14.98 17.32 -8.85
C GLY A 223 13.77 16.39 -8.83
N GLN A 224 13.92 15.16 -8.33
CA GLN A 224 12.87 14.14 -8.30
C GLN A 224 12.11 14.15 -6.97
N LEU A 225 12.68 14.70 -5.91
CA LEU A 225 12.09 14.74 -4.58
C LEU A 225 12.07 16.16 -4.01
N ASP A 226 10.95 16.54 -3.42
CA ASP A 226 10.84 17.63 -2.46
C ASP A 226 10.35 17.05 -1.13
N ARG A 227 11.24 17.00 -0.13
CA ARG A 227 10.92 16.39 1.17
C ARG A 227 9.80 17.11 1.91
N ALA A 228 9.67 18.42 1.74
CA ALA A 228 8.61 19.16 2.44
C ALA A 228 7.24 18.81 1.86
N VAL A 229 7.14 18.66 0.54
CA VAL A 229 5.91 18.22 -0.15
C VAL A 229 5.51 16.80 0.26
N GLU A 230 6.48 15.90 0.32
CA GLU A 230 6.26 14.49 0.68
C GLU A 230 6.11 14.23 2.19
N GLY A 231 6.28 15.26 3.02
CA GLY A 231 6.24 15.14 4.49
C GLY A 231 7.38 14.27 5.05
N LEU A 232 8.54 14.30 4.41
CA LEU A 232 9.76 13.60 4.82
C LEU A 232 10.64 14.49 5.73
N PRO A 233 11.48 13.89 6.61
CA PRO A 233 12.24 14.64 7.59
C PRO A 233 13.40 15.44 6.95
N ASP A 234 13.60 16.65 7.45
CA ASP A 234 14.75 17.48 7.11
C ASP A 234 16.05 16.97 7.76
N ALA A 235 17.17 17.66 7.49
CA ALA A 235 18.47 17.29 8.04
C ALA A 235 18.52 17.34 9.58
N THR A 236 17.78 18.25 10.20
CA THR A 236 17.72 18.42 11.66
C THR A 236 17.01 17.23 12.30
N VAL A 237 15.82 16.89 11.82
CA VAL A 237 15.02 15.75 12.30
C VAL A 237 15.77 14.43 12.09
N LEU A 238 16.46 14.28 10.95
CA LEU A 238 17.31 13.11 10.71
C LEU A 238 18.47 13.01 11.71
N ALA A 239 19.10 14.12 12.06
CA ALA A 239 20.18 14.13 13.06
C ALA A 239 19.67 13.75 14.46
N GLU A 240 18.52 14.28 14.87
CA GLU A 240 17.86 13.94 16.14
C GLU A 240 17.50 12.46 16.20
N ARG A 241 16.92 11.91 15.14
CA ARG A 241 16.57 10.48 15.07
C ARG A 241 17.80 9.59 15.13
N ARG A 242 18.89 9.97 14.44
CA ARG A 242 20.18 9.26 14.51
C ARG A 242 20.71 9.21 15.95
N GLN A 243 20.69 10.33 16.66
CA GLN A 243 21.11 10.38 18.08
C GLN A 243 20.22 9.53 18.98
N ALA A 244 18.91 9.47 18.67
CA ALA A 244 17.95 8.65 19.40
C ALA A 244 17.94 7.16 19.00
N GLY A 245 18.78 6.72 18.06
CA GLY A 245 18.78 5.35 17.54
C GLY A 245 17.47 4.97 16.82
N LYS A 246 16.82 5.94 16.17
CA LYS A 246 15.54 5.77 15.45
C LYS A 246 15.72 5.92 13.94
N GLY A 247 14.85 5.27 13.18
CA GLY A 247 14.80 5.36 11.73
C GLY A 247 13.72 6.30 11.19
N LEU A 248 13.44 6.15 9.89
CA LEU A 248 12.18 6.63 9.32
C LEU A 248 11.01 5.85 9.93
N THR A 249 9.87 6.52 10.11
CA THR A 249 8.62 5.85 10.41
C THR A 249 8.12 5.10 9.18
N ARG A 250 7.25 4.12 9.38
CA ARG A 250 6.71 3.30 8.29
C ARG A 250 5.99 4.12 7.19
N PRO A 251 5.20 5.17 7.48
CA PRO A 251 4.65 6.05 6.44
C PRO A 251 5.70 6.83 5.63
N GLU A 252 6.81 7.22 6.24
CA GLU A 252 7.93 7.88 5.55
C GLU A 252 8.71 6.86 4.68
N ALA A 253 8.92 5.64 5.19
CA ALA A 253 9.53 4.57 4.43
C ALA A 253 8.67 4.14 3.23
N ALA A 254 7.33 4.19 3.34
CA ALA A 254 6.41 3.91 2.25
C ALA A 254 6.58 4.88 1.07
N VAL A 255 6.82 6.17 1.36
CA VAL A 255 7.14 7.17 0.34
C VAL A 255 8.44 6.80 -0.37
N LEU A 256 9.52 6.53 0.38
CA LEU A 256 10.79 6.17 -0.25
C LEU A 256 10.72 4.86 -1.04
N LEU A 257 9.93 3.88 -0.58
CA LEU A 257 9.69 2.63 -1.31
C LEU A 257 9.11 2.91 -2.71
N ALA A 258 8.14 3.82 -2.81
CA ALA A 258 7.55 4.23 -4.08
C ALA A 258 8.61 4.91 -4.98
N TYR A 259 9.41 5.83 -4.43
CA TYR A 259 10.48 6.49 -5.19
C TYR A 259 11.55 5.52 -5.69
N GLY A 260 11.97 4.55 -4.87
CA GLY A 260 12.91 3.50 -5.27
C GLY A 260 12.42 2.70 -6.47
N LYS A 261 11.14 2.30 -6.43
CA LYS A 261 10.50 1.59 -7.55
C LYS A 261 10.43 2.46 -8.80
N LEU A 262 10.05 3.73 -8.67
CA LEU A 262 9.92 4.65 -9.80
C LEU A 262 11.27 4.95 -10.46
N GLU A 263 12.33 5.16 -9.67
CA GLU A 263 13.68 5.41 -10.19
C GLU A 263 14.20 4.20 -10.96
N LEU A 264 14.23 3.01 -10.33
CA LEU A 264 14.76 1.81 -10.97
C LEU A 264 13.95 1.43 -12.22
N LYS A 265 12.60 1.50 -12.14
CA LYS A 265 11.74 1.30 -13.30
C LYS A 265 12.09 2.26 -14.43
N GLY A 266 12.26 3.55 -14.11
CA GLY A 266 12.61 4.59 -15.07
C GLY A 266 13.94 4.29 -15.76
N ASP A 267 14.99 4.02 -14.99
CA ASP A 267 16.32 3.72 -15.51
C ASP A 267 16.32 2.44 -16.38
N MET A 268 15.61 1.40 -15.95
CA MET A 268 15.47 0.16 -16.71
C MET A 268 14.70 0.34 -18.03
N ALA A 269 13.56 1.03 -18.00
CA ALA A 269 12.73 1.21 -19.19
C ALA A 269 13.47 1.94 -20.33
N HIS A 270 14.41 2.82 -19.97
CA HIS A 270 15.27 3.58 -20.90
C HIS A 270 16.61 2.89 -21.21
N SER A 271 16.85 1.68 -20.70
CA SER A 271 18.07 0.89 -20.93
C SER A 271 17.82 -0.31 -21.86
N PRO A 272 18.83 -0.81 -22.61
CA PRO A 272 18.72 -2.05 -23.39
C PRO A 272 18.41 -3.30 -22.56
N VAL A 273 18.64 -3.28 -21.24
CA VAL A 273 18.41 -4.44 -20.35
C VAL A 273 16.97 -4.95 -20.40
N ALA A 274 15.99 -4.05 -20.62
CA ALA A 274 14.59 -4.42 -20.74
C ALA A 274 14.28 -5.26 -22.00
N ASP A 275 15.18 -5.29 -23.00
CA ASP A 275 15.04 -6.07 -24.22
C ASP A 275 15.67 -7.47 -24.12
N ASP A 276 16.36 -7.79 -23.02
CA ASP A 276 17.03 -9.08 -22.85
C ASP A 276 16.02 -10.25 -22.91
N PRO A 277 16.25 -11.29 -23.74
CA PRO A 277 15.41 -12.48 -23.80
C PRO A 277 15.25 -13.21 -22.46
N HIS A 278 16.19 -13.04 -21.52
CA HIS A 278 16.09 -13.59 -20.17
C HIS A 278 14.79 -13.20 -19.46
N PHE A 279 14.26 -11.99 -19.72
CA PHE A 279 13.05 -11.47 -19.08
C PHE A 279 11.74 -11.90 -19.73
N GLU A 280 11.77 -12.76 -20.76
CA GLU A 280 10.54 -13.22 -21.43
C GLU A 280 9.64 -14.03 -20.51
N ALA A 281 10.20 -14.92 -19.70
CA ALA A 281 9.43 -15.70 -18.72
C ALA A 281 8.79 -14.80 -17.65
N LEU A 282 9.47 -13.72 -17.27
CA LEU A 282 8.98 -12.72 -16.32
C LEU A 282 7.81 -11.91 -16.93
N LEU A 283 7.93 -11.52 -18.20
CA LEU A 283 6.83 -10.90 -18.94
C LEU A 283 5.61 -11.84 -19.04
N GLU A 284 5.81 -13.11 -19.36
CA GLU A 284 4.72 -14.10 -19.42
C GLU A 284 4.07 -14.30 -18.04
N GLY A 285 4.88 -14.33 -16.98
CA GLY A 285 4.45 -14.44 -15.59
C GLY A 285 3.54 -13.30 -15.14
N TYR A 286 3.81 -12.07 -15.60
CA TYR A 286 2.97 -10.89 -15.32
C TYR A 286 1.53 -11.06 -15.80
N PHE A 287 1.33 -11.69 -16.96
CA PHE A 287 -0.01 -11.87 -17.52
C PHE A 287 -0.74 -13.09 -16.93
N PRO A 288 -2.08 -13.04 -16.80
CA PRO A 288 -2.89 -14.19 -16.41
C PRO A 288 -2.71 -15.41 -17.34
N LYS A 289 -2.90 -16.62 -16.82
CA LYS A 289 -2.65 -17.88 -17.55
C LYS A 289 -3.45 -17.96 -18.86
N GLY A 290 -4.67 -17.42 -18.87
CA GLY A 290 -5.57 -17.45 -20.03
C GLY A 290 -5.01 -16.81 -21.30
N VAL A 291 -4.12 -15.82 -21.20
CA VAL A 291 -3.48 -15.14 -22.33
C VAL A 291 -2.05 -15.59 -22.62
N ARG A 292 -1.45 -16.42 -21.76
CA ARG A 292 -0.06 -16.88 -21.92
C ARG A 292 0.19 -17.67 -23.20
N LYS A 293 -0.83 -18.31 -23.76
CA LYS A 293 -0.77 -19.05 -25.04
C LYS A 293 -0.58 -18.17 -26.29
N TYR A 294 -0.51 -16.84 -26.15
CA TYR A 294 -0.39 -15.89 -27.25
C TYR A 294 1.03 -15.27 -27.29
N ASP A 295 2.06 -16.12 -27.35
CA ASP A 295 3.47 -15.78 -27.19
C ASP A 295 3.92 -14.63 -28.11
N ASP A 296 3.55 -14.67 -29.40
CA ASP A 296 3.91 -13.60 -30.35
C ASP A 296 3.27 -12.24 -29.97
N ALA A 297 2.04 -12.26 -29.45
CA ALA A 297 1.38 -11.04 -28.98
C ALA A 297 1.99 -10.52 -27.68
N LEU A 298 2.44 -11.40 -26.78
CA LEU A 298 3.17 -11.02 -25.57
C LEU A 298 4.52 -10.37 -25.93
N ARG A 299 5.30 -10.98 -26.82
CA ARG A 299 6.58 -10.45 -27.29
C ARG A 299 6.46 -9.08 -27.96
N ARG A 300 5.36 -8.85 -28.69
CA ARG A 300 5.06 -7.58 -29.37
C ARG A 300 4.27 -6.59 -28.51
N HIS A 301 4.05 -6.89 -27.23
CA HIS A 301 3.28 -6.02 -26.35
C HIS A 301 3.93 -4.63 -26.29
N ARG A 302 3.14 -3.58 -26.53
CA ARG A 302 3.66 -2.21 -26.64
C ARG A 302 4.33 -1.70 -25.38
N LEU A 303 3.90 -2.20 -24.22
CA LEU A 303 4.46 -1.86 -22.91
C LEU A 303 5.36 -2.96 -22.34
N ARG A 304 5.93 -3.82 -23.20
CA ARG A 304 6.78 -4.94 -22.76
C ARG A 304 7.92 -4.45 -21.86
N ARG A 305 8.62 -3.39 -22.26
CA ARG A 305 9.78 -2.85 -21.53
C ARG A 305 9.35 -2.32 -20.16
N GLU A 306 8.25 -1.58 -20.12
CA GLU A 306 7.70 -0.96 -18.91
C GLU A 306 7.18 -2.01 -17.93
N ILE A 307 6.55 -3.09 -18.42
CA ILE A 307 6.10 -4.21 -17.58
C ILE A 307 7.29 -4.92 -16.97
N ILE A 308 8.29 -5.30 -17.77
CA ILE A 308 9.52 -5.96 -17.28
C ILE A 308 10.21 -5.09 -16.23
N ALA A 309 10.42 -3.81 -16.54
CA ALA A 309 11.03 -2.86 -15.62
C ALA A 309 10.23 -2.72 -14.32
N THR A 310 8.90 -2.72 -14.39
CA THR A 310 8.04 -2.65 -13.19
C THR A 310 8.18 -3.89 -12.32
N VAL A 311 8.18 -5.09 -12.91
CA VAL A 311 8.29 -6.34 -12.16
C VAL A 311 9.67 -6.48 -11.51
N VAL A 312 10.75 -6.20 -12.24
CA VAL A 312 12.12 -6.25 -11.68
C VAL A 312 12.33 -5.18 -10.62
N ALA A 313 11.84 -3.94 -10.84
CA ALA A 313 11.95 -2.89 -9.84
C ALA A 313 11.18 -3.21 -8.57
N ASN A 314 9.96 -3.76 -8.70
CA ASN A 314 9.19 -4.23 -7.55
C ASN A 314 9.94 -5.32 -6.78
N ASP A 315 10.48 -6.33 -7.46
CA ASP A 315 11.19 -7.43 -6.83
C ASP A 315 12.45 -6.95 -6.07
N ALA A 316 13.33 -6.20 -6.75
CA ALA A 316 14.55 -5.68 -6.15
C ALA A 316 14.29 -4.75 -4.96
N VAL A 317 13.35 -3.81 -5.12
CA VAL A 317 13.08 -2.80 -4.09
C VAL A 317 12.27 -3.40 -2.92
N ASN A 318 11.35 -4.33 -3.18
CA ASN A 318 10.60 -4.98 -2.10
C ASN A 318 11.52 -5.86 -1.22
N ARG A 319 12.52 -6.53 -1.81
CA ARG A 319 13.43 -7.40 -1.05
C ARG A 319 14.55 -6.63 -0.35
N CYS A 320 15.16 -5.66 -1.05
CA CYS A 320 16.41 -5.04 -0.61
C CYS A 320 16.27 -3.56 -0.18
N GLY A 321 15.08 -2.98 -0.34
CA GLY A 321 14.78 -1.60 0.05
C GLY A 321 15.05 -0.58 -1.07
N PRO A 322 14.57 0.67 -0.90
CA PRO A 322 14.52 1.68 -1.97
C PRO A 322 15.89 2.20 -2.40
N SER A 323 16.84 2.27 -1.47
CA SER A 323 18.17 2.82 -1.77
C SER A 323 19.14 1.80 -2.40
N PHE A 324 18.79 0.51 -2.37
CA PHE A 324 19.71 -0.58 -2.72
C PHE A 324 20.24 -0.49 -4.16
N PRO A 325 19.40 -0.32 -5.20
CA PRO A 325 19.89 -0.23 -6.58
C PRO A 325 20.92 0.88 -6.77
N THR A 326 20.57 2.09 -6.34
CA THR A 326 21.41 3.29 -6.47
C THR A 326 22.70 3.17 -5.67
N ARG A 327 22.65 2.64 -4.44
CA ARG A 327 23.85 2.38 -3.63
C ARG A 327 24.77 1.37 -4.31
N LEU A 328 24.23 0.26 -4.80
CA LEU A 328 25.04 -0.81 -5.38
C LEU A 328 25.69 -0.35 -6.68
N MET A 329 24.93 0.32 -7.56
CA MET A 329 25.46 0.91 -8.80
C MET A 329 26.59 1.90 -8.51
N SER A 330 26.41 2.78 -7.54
CA SER A 330 27.46 3.75 -7.15
C SER A 330 28.70 3.05 -6.60
N ALA A 331 28.54 2.08 -5.68
CA ALA A 331 29.65 1.36 -5.08
C ALA A 331 30.43 0.50 -6.07
N ALA A 332 29.74 -0.14 -7.01
CA ALA A 332 30.33 -0.96 -8.07
C ALA A 332 30.78 -0.15 -9.28
N SER A 333 30.48 1.16 -9.33
CA SER A 333 30.70 2.02 -10.50
C SER A 333 30.13 1.42 -11.79
N CYS A 334 28.89 0.91 -11.72
CA CYS A 334 28.23 0.24 -12.83
C CYS A 334 26.90 0.92 -13.20
N ASP A 335 26.40 0.60 -14.39
CA ASP A 335 25.10 1.08 -14.86
C ASP A 335 23.95 0.13 -14.45
N VAL A 336 22.72 0.52 -14.80
CA VAL A 336 21.50 -0.26 -14.52
C VAL A 336 21.51 -1.63 -15.20
N THR A 337 22.15 -1.75 -16.37
CA THR A 337 22.25 -3.01 -17.11
C THR A 337 23.07 -4.01 -16.32
N ALA A 338 24.27 -3.60 -15.88
CA ALA A 338 25.14 -4.43 -15.06
C ALA A 338 24.50 -4.76 -13.71
N PHE A 339 23.84 -3.79 -13.06
CA PHE A 339 23.14 -4.02 -11.80
C PHE A 339 22.04 -5.08 -11.92
N VAL A 340 21.11 -4.92 -12.87
CA VAL A 340 19.99 -5.84 -13.06
C VAL A 340 20.48 -7.24 -13.44
N THR A 341 21.47 -7.32 -14.34
CA THR A 341 22.06 -8.61 -14.74
C THR A 341 22.69 -9.32 -13.54
N ALA A 342 23.46 -8.60 -12.72
CA ALA A 342 24.09 -9.15 -11.53
C ALA A 342 23.06 -9.55 -10.47
N TYR A 343 22.01 -8.75 -10.28
CA TYR A 343 20.93 -9.02 -9.34
C TYR A 343 20.17 -10.30 -9.69
N GLU A 344 19.74 -10.46 -10.95
CA GLU A 344 19.03 -11.67 -11.40
C GLU A 344 19.94 -12.91 -11.38
N ALA A 345 21.21 -12.76 -11.76
CA ALA A 345 22.19 -13.83 -11.66
C ALA A 345 22.38 -14.27 -10.20
N ALA A 346 22.51 -13.33 -9.26
CA ALA A 346 22.63 -13.63 -7.83
C ALA A 346 21.39 -14.35 -7.30
N LYS A 347 20.18 -13.88 -7.65
CA LYS A 347 18.92 -14.55 -7.30
C LYS A 347 18.88 -15.99 -7.78
N ALA A 348 19.23 -16.23 -9.04
CA ALA A 348 19.20 -17.55 -9.64
C ALA A 348 20.24 -18.49 -9.01
N VAL A 349 21.48 -18.03 -8.84
CA VAL A 349 22.57 -18.82 -8.25
C VAL A 349 22.30 -19.17 -6.79
N LEU A 350 21.72 -18.24 -6.02
CA LEU A 350 21.39 -18.47 -4.61
C LEU A 350 20.07 -19.23 -4.41
N GLY A 351 19.29 -19.44 -5.48
CA GLY A 351 17.96 -20.04 -5.39
C GLY A 351 17.00 -19.20 -4.55
N LEU A 352 17.12 -17.86 -4.62
CA LEU A 352 16.47 -16.95 -3.68
C LEU A 352 14.94 -17.07 -3.72
N ASP A 353 14.34 -17.27 -4.89
CA ASP A 353 12.88 -17.39 -5.04
C ASP A 353 12.35 -18.64 -4.32
N ALA A 354 13.00 -19.78 -4.50
CA ALA A 354 12.60 -21.02 -3.81
C ALA A 354 12.76 -20.91 -2.28
N LEU A 355 13.83 -20.24 -1.82
CA LEU A 355 14.02 -19.98 -0.39
C LEU A 355 12.97 -19.00 0.16
N TRP A 356 12.65 -17.96 -0.61
CA TRP A 356 11.62 -16.99 -0.25
C TRP A 356 10.25 -17.67 -0.12
N ASP A 357 9.88 -18.52 -1.08
CA ASP A 357 8.65 -19.32 -1.06
C ASP A 357 8.56 -20.25 0.14
N VAL A 358 9.67 -20.89 0.53
CA VAL A 358 9.73 -21.71 1.75
C VAL A 358 9.42 -20.88 2.99
N VAL A 359 9.94 -19.65 3.09
CA VAL A 359 9.63 -18.75 4.22
C VAL A 359 8.19 -18.24 4.14
N SER A 360 7.69 -17.89 2.95
CA SER A 360 6.30 -17.48 2.72
C SER A 360 5.30 -18.56 3.11
N ALA A 361 5.61 -19.83 2.84
CA ALA A 361 4.76 -20.96 3.22
C ALA A 361 4.63 -21.17 4.74
N LEU A 362 5.42 -20.47 5.56
CA LEU A 362 5.33 -20.48 7.03
C LEU A 362 4.35 -19.46 7.60
N ASP A 363 3.70 -18.63 6.77
CA ASP A 363 2.72 -17.65 7.21
C ASP A 363 1.58 -18.32 8.00
N GLY A 364 1.23 -17.74 9.14
CA GLY A 364 0.27 -18.31 10.09
C GLY A 364 0.68 -19.62 10.77
N LYS A 365 1.85 -20.21 10.44
CA LYS A 365 2.34 -21.48 11.00
C LYS A 365 3.44 -21.30 12.05
N ILE A 366 4.16 -20.19 12.01
CA ILE A 366 5.18 -19.82 13.01
C ILE A 366 4.90 -18.40 13.54
N PRO A 367 5.50 -17.99 14.67
CA PRO A 367 5.41 -16.61 15.13
C PRO A 367 5.93 -15.63 14.07
N ALA A 368 5.17 -14.56 13.82
CA ALA A 368 5.51 -13.55 12.81
C ALA A 368 6.94 -13.00 12.96
N ALA A 369 7.40 -12.77 14.20
CA ALA A 369 8.77 -12.33 14.47
C ALA A 369 9.83 -13.31 13.94
N GLY A 370 9.59 -14.62 14.04
CA GLY A 370 10.49 -15.65 13.52
C GLY A 370 10.51 -15.66 11.98
N GLN A 371 9.34 -15.54 11.34
CA GLN A 371 9.25 -15.45 9.88
C GLN A 371 9.95 -14.20 9.35
N MET A 372 9.74 -13.06 10.00
CA MET A 372 10.41 -11.80 9.66
C MET A 372 11.94 -11.88 9.77
N ALA A 373 12.46 -12.58 10.80
CA ALA A 373 13.89 -12.81 10.94
C ALA A 373 14.46 -13.69 9.80
N LEU A 374 13.69 -14.67 9.32
CA LEU A 374 14.08 -15.50 8.18
C LEU A 374 14.15 -14.69 6.88
N TYR A 375 13.12 -13.88 6.59
CA TYR A 375 13.14 -12.99 5.43
C TYR A 375 14.29 -12.00 5.48
N ARG A 376 14.52 -11.36 6.64
CA ARG A 376 15.66 -10.44 6.81
C ARG A 376 16.98 -11.15 6.54
N ARG A 377 17.13 -12.39 6.97
CA ARG A 377 18.33 -13.18 6.63
C ARG A 377 18.43 -13.34 5.11
N LEU A 378 17.39 -13.74 4.40
CA LEU A 378 17.44 -13.88 2.94
C LEU A 378 17.77 -12.57 2.20
N ALA A 379 17.30 -11.41 2.71
CA ALA A 379 17.53 -10.11 2.07
C ALA A 379 18.93 -9.51 2.31
N TYR A 380 19.58 -9.86 3.42
CA TYR A 380 20.82 -9.21 3.89
C TYR A 380 21.99 -10.19 4.15
N THR A 381 21.86 -11.47 3.79
CA THR A 381 22.98 -12.44 3.76
C THR A 381 23.58 -12.46 2.36
#